data_AF-A0AA86JCT1-F1
#
_entry.id   AF-A0AA86JCT1-F1
#
_cell.length_a   1.000
_cell.length_b   1.000
_cell.length_c   1.000
_cell.angle_alpha   90.00
_cell.angle_beta   90.00
_cell.angle_gamma   90.00
#
_symmetry.space_group_name_H-M   'P 1'
#
loop_
_entity.id
_entity.type
_entity.pdbx_description
1 polymer ?
#
loop_
_entity_poly.entity_id
_entity_poly.type
_entity_poly.pdbx_seq_one_letter_code
_entity_poly.pdbx_strand_id
1 'polypeptide(L)'
;MSKKTFSDEEVRSLSNNKYVKKVSNKSITYTNEFKIHFIAEYNNRKSPRTIFEEAGFNIDVIGLRRIDCSSSRWRKAYNENGVLGLDDTRRNNSGRPCEREVTKDDIIAKQNAEIEYLKAEE
;
A
#
# COMPACT_ATOMS: atom_id res chain seq x y z
N MET A 1 -2.73 17.95 21.51
CA MET A 1 -2.50 16.55 21.08
C MET A 1 -1.01 16.37 20.80
N SER A 2 -0.23 15.88 21.78
CA SER A 2 1.19 15.60 21.57
C SER A 2 1.34 14.47 20.56
N LYS A 3 2.06 14.73 19.47
CA LYS A 3 2.35 13.73 18.44
C LYS A 3 3.45 12.82 18.99
N LYS A 4 3.12 11.59 19.41
CA LYS A 4 4.14 10.57 19.70
C LYS A 4 4.97 10.33 18.45
N THR A 5 6.26 10.62 18.53
CA THR A 5 7.27 10.31 17.51
C THR A 5 8.03 9.07 17.92
N PHE A 6 8.43 8.28 16.93
CA PHE A 6 9.27 7.12 17.16
C PHE A 6 10.72 7.57 17.38
N SER A 7 11.37 6.95 18.37
CA SER A 7 12.83 7.02 18.55
C SER A 7 13.53 6.26 17.43
N ASP A 8 14.80 6.58 17.16
CA ASP A 8 15.57 5.92 16.10
C ASP A 8 15.74 4.41 16.36
N GLU A 9 15.76 4.00 17.64
CA GLU A 9 15.80 2.58 18.04
C GLU A 9 14.49 1.86 17.70
N GLU A 10 13.34 2.50 17.93
CA GLU A 10 12.02 1.99 17.58
C GLU A 10 11.85 1.91 16.06
N VAL A 11 12.35 2.93 15.34
CA VAL A 11 12.36 2.96 13.88
C VAL A 11 13.17 1.79 13.32
N ARG A 12 14.37 1.52 13.86
CA ARG A 12 15.20 0.37 13.45
C ARG A 12 14.50 -0.96 13.74
N SER A 13 13.93 -1.10 14.93
CA SER A 13 13.22 -2.32 15.33
C SER A 13 12.03 -2.61 14.41
N LEU A 14 11.23 -1.59 14.10
CA LEU A 14 10.09 -1.71 13.18
C LEU A 14 10.55 -1.94 11.72
N SER A 15 11.67 -1.36 11.30
CA SER A 15 12.19 -1.53 9.94
C SER A 15 12.70 -2.95 9.66
N ASN A 16 13.02 -3.74 10.67
CA ASN A 16 13.44 -5.14 10.52
C ASN A 16 12.26 -6.09 10.26
N ASN A 17 11.01 -5.64 10.45
CA ASN A 17 9.83 -6.48 10.25
C ASN A 17 9.48 -6.57 8.75
N LYS A 18 9.26 -7.80 8.25
CA LYS A 18 8.86 -8.09 6.86
C LYS A 18 7.59 -7.36 6.40
N TYR A 19 6.68 -7.04 7.33
CA TYR A 19 5.40 -6.39 7.02
C TYR A 19 5.50 -4.86 6.91
N VAL A 20 6.70 -4.31 7.04
CA VAL A 20 6.99 -2.88 6.99
C VAL A 20 7.73 -2.55 5.71
N LYS A 21 7.16 -1.65 4.91
CA LYS A 21 7.76 -1.16 3.66
C LYS A 21 8.72 0.00 3.92
N LYS A 22 8.33 0.92 4.82
CA LYS A 22 9.15 2.09 5.20
C LYS A 22 8.72 2.60 6.55
N VAL A 23 9.69 2.98 7.39
CA VAL A 23 9.44 3.66 8.66
C VAL A 23 10.08 5.04 8.62
N SER A 24 9.40 6.00 9.24
CA SER A 24 9.95 7.31 9.57
C SER A 24 9.51 7.66 10.98
N ASN A 25 10.17 8.61 11.64
CA ASN A 25 9.89 8.97 13.04
C ASN A 25 8.43 9.43 13.27
N LYS A 26 7.68 9.73 12.21
CA LYS A 26 6.27 10.17 12.27
C LYS A 26 5.28 9.11 11.78
N SER A 27 5.67 8.21 10.89
CA SER A 27 4.75 7.34 10.15
C SER A 27 5.36 6.00 9.77
N ILE A 28 4.52 4.97 9.75
CA ILE A 28 4.85 3.62 9.30
C ILE A 28 4.07 3.37 8.01
N THR A 29 4.77 2.93 6.97
CA THR A 29 4.19 2.46 5.72
C THR A 29 4.26 0.94 5.72
N TYR A 30 3.10 0.30 5.71
CA TYR A 30 2.96 -1.14 5.68
C TYR A 30 2.98 -1.68 4.26
N THR A 31 3.43 -2.93 4.10
CA THR A 31 3.37 -3.63 2.81
C THR A 31 1.92 -3.92 2.42
N ASN A 32 1.68 -4.12 1.13
CA ASN A 32 0.34 -4.50 0.65
C ASN A 32 -0.05 -5.89 1.15
N GLU A 33 0.91 -6.81 1.18
CA GLU A 33 0.76 -8.15 1.73
C GLU A 33 0.23 -8.11 3.17
N PHE A 34 0.78 -7.24 4.02
CA PHE A 34 0.30 -7.11 5.38
C PHE A 34 -1.13 -6.60 5.45
N LYS A 35 -1.51 -5.62 4.63
CA LYS A 35 -2.89 -5.11 4.61
C LYS A 35 -3.89 -6.19 4.18
N ILE A 36 -3.53 -7.00 3.18
CA ILE A 36 -4.35 -8.11 2.71
C ILE A 36 -4.49 -9.16 3.80
N HIS A 37 -3.37 -9.57 4.41
CA HIS A 37 -3.36 -10.50 5.54
C HIS A 37 -4.21 -9.98 6.70
N PHE A 38 -4.06 -8.70 7.03
CA PHE A 38 -4.85 -8.05 8.08
C PHE A 38 -6.35 -8.15 7.83
N ILE A 39 -6.83 -7.88 6.61
CA ILE A 39 -8.25 -7.97 6.28
C ILE A 39 -8.74 -9.43 6.35
N ALA A 40 -7.94 -10.39 5.89
CA ALA A 40 -8.26 -11.81 5.99
C ALA A 40 -8.43 -12.25 7.45
N GLU A 41 -7.45 -11.94 8.31
CA GLU A 41 -7.50 -12.27 9.74
C GLU A 41 -8.61 -11.51 10.47
N TYR A 42 -8.88 -10.27 10.08
CA TYR A 42 -9.98 -9.48 10.64
C TYR A 42 -11.35 -10.11 10.32
N ASN A 43 -11.53 -10.63 9.10
CA ASN A 43 -12.72 -11.37 8.73
C ASN A 43 -12.86 -12.69 9.52
N ASN A 44 -11.74 -13.29 9.93
CA ASN A 44 -11.69 -14.41 10.87
C ASN A 44 -11.99 -14.02 12.34
N ARG A 45 -12.58 -12.83 12.57
CA ARG A 45 -12.97 -12.31 13.89
C ARG A 45 -11.79 -12.05 14.85
N LYS A 46 -10.56 -12.00 14.35
CA LYS A 46 -9.41 -11.61 15.19
C LYS A 46 -9.41 -10.11 15.48
N SER A 47 -8.93 -9.75 16.67
CA SER A 47 -8.80 -8.35 17.05
C SER A 47 -7.61 -7.70 16.33
N PRO A 48 -7.70 -6.41 15.92
CA PRO A 48 -6.58 -5.71 15.30
C PRO A 48 -5.30 -5.77 16.13
N ARG A 49 -5.43 -5.70 17.46
CA ARG A 49 -4.31 -5.83 18.39
C ARG A 49 -3.59 -7.16 18.22
N THR A 50 -4.34 -8.27 18.23
CA THR A 50 -3.79 -9.63 18.08
C THR A 50 -3.11 -9.80 16.74
N ILE A 51 -3.71 -9.33 15.65
CA ILE A 51 -3.12 -9.46 14.30
C ILE A 51 -1.76 -8.76 14.21
N PHE A 52 -1.63 -7.58 14.82
CA PHE A 52 -0.36 -6.87 14.87
C PHE A 52 0.68 -7.59 15.76
N GLU A 53 0.25 -8.15 16.89
CA GLU A 53 1.11 -8.95 17.78
C GLU A 53 1.63 -10.21 17.08
N GLU A 54 0.75 -10.97 16.42
CA GLU A 54 1.10 -12.17 15.63
C GLU A 54 2.03 -11.83 14.46
N ALA A 55 1.88 -10.63 13.89
CA ALA A 55 2.78 -10.12 12.86
C ALA A 55 4.13 -9.61 13.39
N GLY A 56 4.40 -9.75 14.70
CA GLY A 56 5.66 -9.38 15.33
C GLY A 56 5.80 -7.87 15.57
N PHE A 57 4.70 -7.14 15.68
CA PHE A 57 4.71 -5.73 16.07
C PHE A 57 4.57 -5.57 17.57
N ASN A 58 5.39 -4.68 18.14
CA ASN A 58 5.21 -4.26 19.52
C ASN A 58 4.08 -3.22 19.63
N ILE A 59 2.98 -3.62 20.26
CA ILE A 59 1.76 -2.81 20.40
C ILE A 59 2.02 -1.54 21.22
N ASP A 60 2.88 -1.60 22.24
CA ASP A 60 3.20 -0.45 23.09
C ASP A 60 3.97 0.63 22.32
N VAL A 61 4.88 0.20 21.43
CA VAL A 61 5.67 1.09 20.56
C VAL A 61 4.76 1.78 19.54
N ILE A 62 3.90 1.03 18.85
CA ILE A 62 2.99 1.61 17.84
C ILE A 62 1.89 2.44 18.49
N GLY A 63 1.32 1.94 19.59
CA GLY A 63 0.18 2.50 20.29
C GLY A 63 -1.16 2.12 19.66
N LEU A 64 -2.12 1.79 20.53
CA LEU A 64 -3.47 1.34 20.17
C LEU A 64 -4.19 2.28 19.19
N ARG A 65 -4.12 3.60 19.43
CA ARG A 65 -4.80 4.57 18.56
C ARG A 65 -4.29 4.52 17.11
N ARG A 66 -2.99 4.26 16.89
CA ARG A 66 -2.46 4.13 15.53
C ARG A 66 -2.97 2.85 14.86
N ILE A 67 -3.03 1.75 15.61
CA ILE A 67 -3.58 0.47 15.14
C ILE A 67 -5.04 0.65 14.74
N ASP A 68 -5.87 1.27 15.59
CA ASP A 68 -7.28 1.52 15.29
C ASP A 68 -7.48 2.40 14.06
N CYS A 69 -6.74 3.52 13.97
CA CYS A 69 -6.83 4.40 12.81
C CYS A 69 -6.39 3.70 11.51
N SER A 70 -5.31 2.94 11.53
CA SER A 70 -4.84 2.15 10.37
C SER A 70 -5.87 1.10 9.97
N SER A 71 -6.39 0.35 10.94
CA SER A 71 -7.39 -0.69 10.74
C SER A 71 -8.67 -0.14 10.12
N SER A 72 -9.17 0.98 10.65
CA SER A 72 -10.34 1.68 10.12
C SER A 72 -10.12 2.11 8.66
N ARG A 73 -8.95 2.69 8.36
CA ARG A 73 -8.60 3.10 6.99
C ARG A 73 -8.59 1.93 6.01
N TRP A 74 -7.96 0.81 6.36
CA TRP A 74 -7.88 -0.36 5.47
C TRP A 74 -9.23 -1.01 5.27
N ARG A 75 -10.03 -1.14 6.33
CA ARG A 75 -11.39 -1.68 6.25
C ARG A 75 -12.27 -0.82 5.35
N LYS A 76 -12.19 0.51 5.47
CA LYS A 76 -12.93 1.42 4.60
C LYS A 76 -12.51 1.25 3.13
N ALA A 77 -11.20 1.28 2.86
CA ALA A 77 -10.68 1.13 1.51
C ALA A 77 -11.05 -0.23 0.88
N TYR A 78 -11.03 -1.30 1.68
CA TYR A 78 -11.46 -2.63 1.26
C TYR A 78 -12.96 -2.69 0.96
N ASN A 79 -13.79 -2.02 1.77
CA ASN A 79 -15.24 -1.98 1.52
C ASN A 79 -15.60 -1.18 0.25
N GLU A 80 -14.80 -0.16 -0.10
CA GLU A 80 -15.03 0.68 -1.28
C GLU A 80 -14.53 0.02 -2.59
N ASN A 81 -13.32 -0.55 -2.58
CA ASN A 81 -12.64 -1.01 -3.80
C ASN A 81 -12.04 -2.43 -3.70
N GLY A 82 -12.41 -3.19 -2.66
CA GLY A 82 -11.87 -4.53 -2.42
C GLY A 82 -10.35 -4.53 -2.20
N VAL A 83 -9.69 -5.59 -2.67
CA VAL A 83 -8.22 -5.74 -2.55
C VAL A 83 -7.46 -4.63 -3.28
N LEU A 84 -7.99 -4.13 -4.40
CA LEU A 84 -7.40 -3.04 -5.17
C LEU A 84 -7.31 -1.74 -4.35
N GLY A 85 -8.28 -1.51 -3.45
CA GLY A 85 -8.26 -0.36 -2.53
C GLY A 85 -7.13 -0.41 -1.49
N LEU A 86 -6.54 -1.58 -1.25
CA LEU A 86 -5.42 -1.74 -0.33
C LEU A 86 -4.06 -1.49 -0.98
N ASP A 87 -4.01 -1.51 -2.31
CA ASP A 87 -2.78 -1.29 -3.08
C ASP A 87 -2.25 0.15 -2.92
N ASP A 88 -0.93 0.30 -3.02
CA ASP A 88 -0.26 1.59 -2.88
C ASP A 88 -0.26 2.32 -4.23
N THR A 89 -1.33 3.07 -4.49
CA THR A 89 -1.58 3.79 -5.75
C THR A 89 -0.52 4.85 -6.10
N ARG A 90 0.39 5.18 -5.18
CA ARG A 90 1.53 6.07 -5.44
C ARG A 90 2.48 5.56 -6.53
N ARG A 91 2.49 4.24 -6.80
CA ARG A 91 3.35 3.64 -7.82
C ARG A 91 2.87 3.92 -9.25
N ASN A 92 1.56 3.93 -9.48
CA ASN A 92 0.99 4.10 -10.82
C ASN A 92 0.59 5.56 -11.12
N ASN A 93 0.39 6.39 -10.10
CA ASN A 93 0.06 7.80 -10.26
C ASN A 93 1.30 8.71 -10.21
N SER A 94 2.37 8.30 -10.88
CA SER A 94 3.55 9.16 -11.04
C SER A 94 3.26 10.25 -12.07
N GLY A 95 2.79 11.40 -11.60
CA GLY A 95 2.78 12.65 -12.35
C GLY A 95 1.42 13.31 -12.55
N ARG A 96 1.46 14.55 -13.04
CA ARG A 96 0.33 15.21 -13.68
C ARG A 96 0.05 14.46 -14.98
N PRO A 97 -1.19 14.03 -15.29
CA PRO A 97 -1.51 13.55 -16.63
C PRO A 97 -1.07 14.61 -17.63
N CYS A 98 -0.06 14.31 -18.45
CA CYS A 98 0.30 15.18 -19.55
C CYS A 98 -0.74 14.93 -20.62
N GLU A 99 -1.75 15.79 -20.67
CA GLU A 99 -2.71 15.83 -21.77
C GLU A 99 -1.97 16.40 -22.99
N ARG A 100 -1.11 15.58 -23.60
CA ARG A 100 -0.51 15.89 -24.88
C ARG A 100 -1.53 15.53 -25.94
N GLU A 101 -1.89 16.49 -26.78
CA GLU A 101 -2.66 16.21 -27.99
C GLU A 101 -1.89 15.16 -28.80
N VAL A 102 -2.43 13.96 -28.84
CA VAL A 102 -1.82 12.83 -29.54
C VAL A 102 -1.82 13.20 -31.02
N THR A 103 -0.62 13.41 -31.58
CA THR A 103 -0.49 13.81 -32.98
C THR A 103 -0.89 12.62 -33.86
N LYS A 104 -1.46 12.89 -35.04
CA LYS A 104 -1.91 11.82 -35.95
C LYS A 104 -0.81 10.80 -36.26
N ASP A 105 0.44 11.24 -36.36
CA ASP A 105 1.61 10.39 -36.59
C ASP A 105 1.90 9.42 -35.44
N ASP A 106 1.63 9.81 -34.19
CA ASP A 106 1.87 8.99 -32.99
C ASP A 106 0.84 7.84 -32.92
N ILE A 107 -0.40 8.12 -33.32
CA ILE A 107 -1.47 7.11 -33.46
C ILE A 107 -1.10 6.10 -34.55
N ILE A 108 -0.64 6.58 -35.70
CA ILE A 108 -0.22 5.72 -36.83
C ILE A 108 0.96 4.84 -36.42
N ALA A 109 1.95 5.41 -35.73
CA ALA A 109 3.11 4.65 -35.24
C ALA A 109 2.70 3.55 -34.27
N LYS A 110 1.78 3.83 -33.35
CA LYS A 110 1.25 2.84 -32.41
C LYS A 110 0.48 1.71 -33.12
N GLN A 111 -0.38 2.06 -34.07
CA GLN A 111 -1.14 1.08 -34.86
C GLN A 111 -0.21 0.19 -35.70
N ASN A 112 0.82 0.76 -36.32
CA ASN A 112 1.80 -0.02 -37.09
C ASN A 112 2.60 -0.99 -36.22
N ALA A 113 3.01 -0.56 -35.02
CA ALA A 113 3.69 -1.44 -34.08
C ALA A 113 2.80 -2.61 -33.61
N GLU A 114 1.51 -2.36 -33.41
CA GLU A 114 0.54 -3.41 -33.04
C GLU A 114 0.31 -4.39 -34.20
N ILE A 115 0.22 -3.90 -35.44
CA ILE A 115 0.14 -4.75 -36.65
C ILE A 115 1.40 -5.60 -36.82
N GLU A 116 2.58 -5.03 -36.60
CA GLU A 116 3.86 -5.73 -36.72
C GLU A 116 4.00 -6.83 -35.66
N TYR A 117 3.60 -6.55 -34.42
CA TYR A 117 3.57 -7.54 -33.34
C TYR A 117 2.62 -8.71 -33.67
N LEU A 118 1.40 -8.41 -34.13
CA LEU A 118 0.42 -9.44 -34.52
C LEU A 118 0.90 -10.29 -35.69
N LYS A 119 1.59 -9.67 -36.66
CA LYS A 119 2.15 -10.37 -37.83
C LYS A 119 3.37 -11.23 -37.48
N ALA A 120 4.08 -10.91 -36.39
CA ALA A 120 5.20 -11.73 -35.90
C ALA A 120 4.73 -12.93 -35.06
N GLU A 121 3.48 -12.93 -34.60
CA GLU A 121 2.86 -14.01 -33.82
C GLU A 121 2.17 -15.07 -34.72
N GLU A 122 2.01 -14.78 -36.03
CA GLU A 122 1.43 -15.64 -37.07
C GLU A 122 2.51 -16.35 -37.93
#